data_AF-A0A4S4KUT0-F1
#
_entry.id   AF-A0A4S4KUT0-F1
#
_cell.length_a   1.000
_cell.length_b   1.000
_cell.length_c   1.000
_cell.angle_alpha   90.00
_cell.angle_beta   90.00
_cell.angle_gamma   90.00
#
_symmetry.space_group_name_H-M   'P 1'
#
loop_
_entity.id
_entity.type
_entity.pdbx_description
1 polymer ?
#
loop_
_entity_poly.entity_id
_entity_poly.type
_entity_poly.pdbx_seq_one_letter_code
_entity_poly.pdbx_strand_id
1 'polypeptide(L)'
;MSPTVASNPGRRARHNLCHLGFRSCFFVLCLFLALPTPSSQASALGKRDLVHLSSSALSSITAHPDPVKNIDPTNPSSHLSKILIPRVPDTENNTAVRQYIVSTLTQLNWHIEEDSFTDSTPYGEKRFTNVIATKDPRAPRRVIVAAHFDSKFFSTFPQNQFVGATDSAAPCAFMLDLAEALNPMLDKRLRRISRRDDDEDDDDDDGDEDEDDDLMDTTLQFVFFDGEEAFKDWTATDSIYGARNGQPPTSNPTPNAAYFP
;
A
#
# COMPACT_ATOMS: atom_id res chain seq x y z
N MET A 1 -59.85 41.31 51.84
CA MET A 1 -61.03 40.46 52.11
C MET A 1 -60.55 39.02 52.20
N SER A 2 -60.95 38.35 53.28
CA SER A 2 -60.76 36.95 53.71
C SER A 2 -61.01 35.89 52.61
N PRO A 3 -60.93 34.55 52.87
CA PRO A 3 -60.54 33.79 54.08
C PRO A 3 -59.54 32.61 53.77
N THR A 4 -58.76 32.02 54.72
CA THR A 4 -59.07 31.04 55.81
C THR A 4 -59.18 29.57 55.32
N VAL A 5 -58.17 28.70 55.52
CA VAL A 5 -57.93 27.66 56.57
C VAL A 5 -58.70 26.32 56.42
N ALA A 6 -57.99 25.23 56.82
CA ALA A 6 -58.41 23.88 57.25
C ALA A 6 -58.31 22.76 56.18
N SER A 7 -57.93 21.50 56.43
CA SER A 7 -57.29 20.77 57.55
C SER A 7 -57.26 19.26 57.19
N ASN A 8 -56.07 18.62 57.18
CA ASN A 8 -55.72 17.28 57.74
C ASN A 8 -56.53 15.99 57.35
N PRO A 9 -56.17 14.78 57.84
CA PRO A 9 -55.08 13.87 57.44
C PRO A 9 -55.57 12.50 56.91
N GLY A 10 -54.70 11.76 56.19
CA GLY A 10 -54.92 10.36 55.82
C GLY A 10 -53.64 9.53 55.90
N ARG A 11 -53.60 8.60 56.86
CA ARG A 11 -52.50 7.70 57.22
C ARG A 11 -52.31 6.53 56.24
N ARG A 12 -51.06 6.02 56.22
CA ARG A 12 -50.59 4.64 55.89
C ARG A 12 -50.71 4.26 54.40
N ALA A 13 -49.78 3.55 53.78
CA ALA A 13 -48.83 2.57 54.31
C ALA A 13 -47.54 2.51 53.47
N ARG A 14 -46.49 2.11 54.18
CA ARG A 14 -45.20 1.60 53.72
C ARG A 14 -45.31 0.74 52.47
N HIS A 15 -44.45 0.97 51.48
CA HIS A 15 -43.83 -0.10 50.70
C HIS A 15 -42.39 0.29 50.36
N ASN A 16 -41.47 -0.10 51.24
CA ASN A 16 -40.10 -0.41 50.87
C ASN A 16 -40.15 -1.65 49.97
N LEU A 17 -39.79 -1.52 48.70
CA LEU A 17 -39.38 -2.55 47.72
C LEU A 17 -39.57 -1.84 46.37
N CYS A 18 -38.55 -1.38 45.64
CA CYS A 18 -37.54 -2.19 44.98
C CYS A 18 -36.50 -1.22 44.36
N HIS A 19 -35.43 -0.87 45.09
CA HIS A 19 -34.27 -0.20 44.48
C HIS A 19 -33.12 -1.17 44.14
N LEU A 20 -33.35 -2.47 44.26
CA LEU A 20 -32.32 -3.50 44.06
C LEU A 20 -32.26 -4.07 42.63
N GLY A 21 -33.23 -3.76 41.77
CA GLY A 21 -33.28 -4.29 40.39
C GLY A 21 -32.50 -3.45 39.36
N PHE A 22 -32.42 -2.14 39.52
CA PHE A 22 -31.93 -1.26 38.45
C PHE A 22 -30.40 -1.08 38.44
N ARG A 23 -29.74 -1.27 39.59
CA ARG A 23 -28.26 -1.20 39.68
C ARG A 23 -27.57 -2.48 39.20
N SER A 24 -28.26 -3.62 39.23
CA SER A 24 -27.69 -4.90 38.82
C SER A 24 -27.65 -5.06 37.30
N CYS A 25 -28.65 -4.55 36.57
CA CYS A 25 -28.66 -4.62 35.10
C CYS A 25 -27.59 -3.73 34.45
N PHE A 26 -27.27 -2.57 35.03
CA PHE A 26 -26.26 -1.67 34.47
C PHE A 26 -24.84 -2.23 34.65
N PHE A 27 -24.56 -2.89 35.78
CA PHE A 27 -23.26 -3.53 36.01
C PHE A 27 -23.04 -4.76 35.12
N VAL A 28 -24.10 -5.51 34.83
CA VAL A 28 -24.04 -6.65 33.90
C VAL A 28 -23.82 -6.16 32.47
N LEU A 29 -24.49 -5.08 32.04
CA LEU A 29 -24.32 -4.51 30.69
C LEU A 29 -22.91 -3.90 30.47
N CYS A 30 -22.33 -3.26 31.48
CA CYS A 30 -20.95 -2.76 31.40
C CYS A 30 -19.89 -3.88 31.43
N LEU A 31 -20.17 -5.04 32.04
CA LEU A 31 -19.26 -6.19 32.00
C LEU A 31 -19.20 -6.83 30.59
N PHE A 32 -20.28 -6.77 29.82
CA PHE A 32 -20.29 -7.25 28.43
C PHE A 32 -19.52 -6.34 27.46
N LEU A 33 -19.39 -5.03 27.77
CA LEU A 33 -18.62 -4.08 26.97
C LEU A 33 -17.13 -4.03 27.35
N ALA A 34 -16.73 -4.65 28.46
CA ALA A 34 -15.35 -4.69 28.96
C ALA A 34 -14.64 -6.02 28.66
N LEU A 35 -15.31 -6.97 28.02
CA LEU A 35 -14.65 -8.17 27.51
C LEU A 35 -13.87 -7.78 26.25
N PRO A 36 -12.53 -7.95 26.21
CA PRO A 36 -11.80 -7.81 24.97
C PRO A 36 -12.36 -8.86 24.03
N THR A 37 -13.15 -8.45 23.04
CA THR A 37 -13.47 -9.32 21.91
C THR A 37 -12.13 -9.68 21.31
N PRO A 38 -11.73 -10.96 21.27
CA PRO A 38 -10.58 -11.32 20.48
C PRO A 38 -10.94 -10.94 19.04
N SER A 39 -10.32 -9.87 18.53
CA SER A 39 -10.37 -9.57 17.11
C SER A 39 -9.57 -10.68 16.43
N SER A 40 -10.22 -11.80 16.17
CA SER A 40 -9.72 -12.82 15.27
C SER A 40 -9.82 -12.26 13.85
N GLN A 41 -9.06 -11.21 13.54
CA GLN A 41 -8.57 -10.99 12.18
C GLN A 41 -7.43 -11.99 11.95
N ALA A 42 -7.71 -13.28 12.11
CA ALA A 42 -6.93 -14.28 11.42
C ALA A 42 -7.46 -14.23 9.99
N SER A 43 -6.72 -13.59 9.08
CA SER A 43 -6.90 -13.85 7.66
C SER A 43 -6.50 -15.31 7.47
N ALA A 44 -7.48 -16.21 7.62
CA ALA A 44 -7.32 -17.61 7.26
C ALA A 44 -7.32 -17.63 5.74
N LEU A 45 -6.15 -17.34 5.16
CA LEU A 45 -5.94 -17.50 3.75
C LEU A 45 -6.30 -18.96 3.44
N GLY A 46 -7.40 -19.17 2.73
CA GLY A 46 -7.79 -20.49 2.25
C GLY A 46 -6.62 -21.13 1.51
N LYS A 47 -6.67 -22.46 1.32
CA LYS A 47 -5.68 -23.14 0.48
C LYS A 47 -5.70 -22.45 -0.90
N ARG A 48 -4.60 -21.77 -1.26
CA ARG A 48 -4.46 -21.12 -2.56
C ARG A 48 -4.50 -22.20 -3.63
N ASP A 49 -5.63 -22.38 -4.29
CA ASP A 49 -5.69 -23.19 -5.49
C ASP A 49 -5.28 -22.30 -6.66
N LEU A 50 -4.07 -22.50 -7.16
CA LEU A 50 -3.59 -21.76 -8.32
C LEU A 50 -4.21 -22.41 -9.55
N VAL A 51 -5.26 -21.78 -10.08
CA VAL A 51 -5.91 -22.22 -11.31
C VAL A 51 -4.86 -22.30 -12.42
N HIS A 52 -4.78 -23.45 -13.08
CA HIS A 52 -3.87 -23.64 -14.19
C HIS A 52 -4.26 -22.70 -15.33
N LEU A 53 -3.31 -21.88 -15.79
CA LEU A 53 -3.56 -21.00 -16.92
C LEU A 53 -4.02 -21.81 -18.14
N SER A 54 -5.09 -21.37 -18.80
CA SER A 54 -5.53 -21.98 -20.04
C SER A 54 -4.42 -21.89 -21.10
N SER A 55 -4.41 -22.81 -22.07
CA SER A 55 -3.40 -22.78 -23.14
C SER A 55 -3.42 -21.45 -23.92
N SER A 56 -4.60 -20.83 -24.08
CA SER A 56 -4.72 -19.51 -24.72
C SER A 56 -4.15 -18.38 -23.86
N ALA A 57 -4.30 -18.45 -22.53
CA ALA A 57 -3.66 -17.49 -21.62
C ALA A 57 -2.14 -17.63 -21.63
N LEU A 58 -1.62 -18.87 -21.60
CA LEU A 58 -0.18 -19.14 -21.72
C LEU A 58 0.37 -18.64 -23.06
N SER A 59 -0.32 -18.92 -24.17
CA SER A 59 0.08 -18.41 -25.48
C SER A 59 0.11 -16.89 -25.53
N SER A 60 -0.84 -16.22 -24.87
CA SER A 60 -0.88 -14.75 -24.81
C SER A 60 0.30 -14.17 -24.02
N ILE A 61 0.73 -14.85 -22.95
CA ILE A 61 1.92 -14.48 -22.17
C ILE A 61 3.19 -14.67 -23.02
N THR A 62 3.31 -15.81 -23.71
CA THR A 62 4.50 -16.08 -24.55
C THR A 62 4.57 -15.24 -25.83
N ALA A 63 3.43 -14.72 -26.30
CA ALA A 63 3.35 -13.85 -27.47
C ALA A 63 3.57 -12.37 -27.12
N HIS A 64 3.73 -12.04 -25.84
CA HIS A 64 4.00 -10.68 -25.40
C HIS A 64 5.36 -10.19 -25.95
N PRO A 65 5.50 -8.91 -26.35
CA PRO A 65 6.76 -8.36 -26.85
C PRO A 65 7.94 -8.71 -25.95
N ASP A 66 9.09 -8.94 -26.62
CA ASP A 66 10.34 -9.33 -25.98
C ASP A 66 10.74 -8.30 -24.91
N PRO A 67 10.78 -8.69 -23.61
CA PRO A 67 11.11 -7.78 -22.51
C PRO A 67 12.53 -7.22 -22.66
N VAL A 68 13.40 -7.89 -23.43
CA VAL A 68 14.77 -7.44 -23.71
C VAL A 68 14.78 -6.00 -24.24
N LYS A 69 13.78 -5.57 -25.01
CA LYS A 69 13.75 -4.20 -25.57
C LYS A 69 13.74 -3.11 -24.49
N ASN A 70 12.98 -3.33 -23.42
CA ASN A 70 12.78 -2.36 -22.34
C ASN A 70 13.91 -2.37 -21.30
N ILE A 71 14.75 -3.41 -21.33
CA ILE A 71 15.88 -3.58 -20.41
C ILE A 71 17.24 -3.56 -21.13
N ASP A 72 17.27 -3.33 -22.44
CA ASP A 72 18.51 -3.23 -23.21
C ASP A 72 19.24 -1.92 -22.90
N PRO A 73 20.42 -1.95 -22.24
CA PRO A 73 21.15 -0.74 -21.89
C PRO A 73 21.71 0.01 -23.10
N THR A 74 21.78 -0.63 -24.27
CA THR A 74 22.29 -0.02 -25.52
C THR A 74 21.19 0.71 -26.30
N ASN A 75 19.92 0.44 -25.99
CA ASN A 75 18.78 1.11 -26.59
C ASN A 75 18.43 2.38 -25.78
N PRO A 76 18.66 3.60 -26.30
CA PRO A 76 18.40 4.84 -25.56
C PRO A 76 16.92 5.10 -25.24
N SER A 77 16.01 4.28 -25.79
CA SER A 77 14.58 4.31 -25.52
C SER A 77 14.12 3.30 -24.48
N SER A 78 15.00 2.39 -24.02
CA SER A 78 14.66 1.39 -23.00
C SER A 78 14.47 2.04 -21.63
N HIS A 79 13.64 1.44 -20.77
CA HIS A 79 13.49 1.90 -19.38
C HIS A 79 14.84 1.90 -18.65
N LEU A 80 15.64 0.85 -18.84
CA LEU A 80 16.95 0.74 -18.20
C LEU A 80 17.86 1.92 -18.58
N SER A 81 17.99 2.25 -19.86
CA SER A 81 18.84 3.35 -20.31
C SER A 81 18.38 4.72 -19.82
N LYS A 82 17.07 4.92 -19.56
CA LYS A 82 16.54 6.16 -18.97
C LYS A 82 16.87 6.29 -17.48
N ILE A 83 17.07 5.19 -16.78
CA ILE A 83 17.34 5.14 -15.33
C ILE A 83 18.85 5.07 -15.04
N LEU A 84 19.68 4.56 -15.97
CA LEU A 84 21.14 4.41 -15.86
C LEU A 84 21.93 5.74 -15.89
N ILE A 85 21.59 6.65 -14.99
CA ILE A 85 22.29 7.89 -14.70
C ILE A 85 22.53 8.03 -13.19
N PRO A 86 23.53 8.80 -12.73
CA PRO A 86 23.68 9.11 -11.32
C PRO A 86 22.45 9.86 -10.83
N ARG A 87 21.78 9.34 -9.81
CA ARG A 87 20.43 9.74 -9.38
C ARG A 87 20.29 9.72 -7.86
N VAL A 88 21.30 10.27 -7.18
CA VAL A 88 21.34 10.49 -5.73
C VAL A 88 20.11 11.32 -5.29
N PRO A 89 19.49 11.06 -4.12
CA PRO A 89 18.35 11.84 -3.66
C PRO A 89 18.63 13.34 -3.63
N ASP A 90 17.58 14.15 -3.84
CA ASP A 90 17.66 15.62 -3.89
C ASP A 90 18.55 16.17 -5.03
N THR A 91 18.70 15.42 -6.13
CA THR A 91 19.38 15.89 -7.35
C THR A 91 18.43 16.05 -8.53
N GLU A 92 18.83 16.82 -9.54
CA GLU A 92 18.07 16.99 -10.78
C GLU A 92 17.86 15.65 -11.52
N ASN A 93 18.89 14.80 -11.55
CA ASN A 93 18.80 13.48 -12.19
C ASN A 93 17.85 12.54 -11.44
N ASN A 94 17.85 12.54 -10.10
CA ASN A 94 16.87 11.79 -9.32
C ASN A 94 15.45 12.26 -9.63
N THR A 95 15.24 13.58 -9.69
CA THR A 95 13.94 14.15 -10.09
C THR A 95 13.55 13.75 -11.51
N ALA A 96 14.49 13.71 -12.46
CA ALA A 96 14.24 13.29 -13.83
C ALA A 96 13.84 11.81 -13.91
N VAL A 97 14.51 10.92 -13.18
CA VAL A 97 14.15 9.50 -13.10
C VAL A 97 12.78 9.32 -12.44
N ARG A 98 12.51 10.04 -11.35
CA ARG A 98 11.20 10.02 -10.68
C ARG A 98 10.08 10.42 -11.64
N GLN A 99 10.25 11.55 -12.34
CA GLN A 99 9.28 12.03 -13.32
C GLN A 99 9.09 11.06 -14.49
N TYR A 100 10.17 10.39 -14.92
CA TYR A 100 10.09 9.34 -15.93
C TYR A 100 9.17 8.20 -15.46
N ILE A 101 9.44 7.63 -14.28
CA ILE A 101 8.62 6.56 -13.67
C ILE A 101 7.15 6.99 -13.56
N VAL A 102 6.89 8.16 -12.99
CA VAL A 102 5.54 8.73 -12.83
C VAL A 102 4.85 8.85 -14.19
N SER A 103 5.54 9.41 -15.19
CA SER A 103 4.96 9.63 -16.51
C SER A 103 4.63 8.32 -17.24
N THR A 104 5.49 7.31 -17.15
CA THR A 104 5.27 5.98 -17.74
C THR A 104 4.05 5.33 -17.14
N LEU A 105 3.95 5.28 -15.81
CA LEU A 105 2.83 4.59 -15.13
C LEU A 105 1.51 5.36 -15.27
N THR A 106 1.56 6.70 -15.31
CA THR A 106 0.38 7.53 -15.61
C THR A 106 -0.17 7.23 -17.00
N GLN A 107 0.70 7.08 -18.02
CA GLN A 107 0.28 6.73 -19.39
C GLN A 107 -0.39 5.35 -19.48
N LEU A 108 -0.10 4.46 -18.52
CA LEU A 108 -0.73 3.14 -18.40
C LEU A 108 -2.02 3.16 -17.56
N ASN A 109 -2.53 4.34 -17.19
CA ASN A 109 -3.70 4.51 -16.32
C ASN A 109 -3.54 3.83 -14.95
N TRP A 110 -2.38 4.01 -14.31
CA TRP A 110 -2.19 3.66 -12.90
C TRP A 110 -2.48 4.88 -12.01
N HIS A 111 -2.99 4.66 -10.81
CA HIS A 111 -3.15 5.71 -9.81
C HIS A 111 -1.80 5.98 -9.12
N ILE A 112 -1.29 7.21 -9.24
CA ILE A 112 0.03 7.59 -8.73
C ILE A 112 -0.07 8.49 -7.51
N GLU A 113 0.70 8.17 -6.48
CA GLU A 113 0.93 8.99 -5.29
C GLU A 113 2.44 9.24 -5.15
N GLU A 114 2.82 10.48 -4.87
CA GLU A 114 4.20 10.85 -4.51
C GLU A 114 4.25 11.19 -3.01
N ASP A 115 4.99 10.38 -2.24
CA ASP A 115 5.22 10.63 -0.80
C ASP A 115 6.54 11.40 -0.64
N SER A 116 6.41 12.73 -0.55
CA SER A 116 7.54 13.66 -0.40
C SER A 116 7.78 14.03 1.07
N PHE A 117 9.02 13.92 1.52
CA PHE A 117 9.44 14.31 2.87
C PHE A 117 10.89 14.81 2.88
N THR A 118 11.33 15.34 4.02
CA THR A 118 12.70 15.79 4.26
C THR A 118 13.25 15.08 5.49
N ASP A 119 14.48 14.57 5.42
CA ASP A 119 15.17 13.94 6.55
C ASP A 119 16.63 14.41 6.61
N SER A 120 17.23 14.30 7.80
CA SER A 120 18.62 14.65 8.06
C SER A 120 19.57 13.55 7.60
N THR A 121 20.60 13.92 6.83
CA THR A 121 21.67 13.02 6.40
C THR A 121 23.02 13.51 6.94
N PRO A 122 24.10 12.70 6.87
CA PRO A 122 25.45 13.17 7.18
C PRO A 122 25.93 14.39 6.37
N TYR A 123 25.23 14.72 5.27
CA TYR A 123 25.52 15.85 4.39
C TYR A 123 24.41 16.93 4.41
N GLY A 124 23.67 17.00 5.51
CA GLY A 124 22.59 17.98 5.72
C GLY A 124 21.21 17.43 5.37
N GLU A 125 20.19 18.28 5.46
CA GLU A 125 18.83 17.91 5.11
C GLU A 125 18.72 17.61 3.61
N LYS A 126 17.98 16.54 3.29
CA LYS A 126 17.71 16.11 1.93
C LYS A 126 16.22 15.86 1.75
N ARG A 127 15.71 16.19 0.57
CA ARG A 127 14.35 15.84 0.17
C ARG A 127 14.36 14.46 -0.50
N PHE A 128 13.42 13.63 -0.08
CA PHE A 128 13.15 12.31 -0.63
C PHE A 128 11.74 12.29 -1.21
N THR A 129 11.50 11.47 -2.22
CA THR A 129 10.15 11.29 -2.76
C THR A 129 9.93 9.85 -3.25
N ASN A 130 9.20 9.07 -2.47
CA ASN A 130 8.76 7.75 -2.91
C ASN A 130 7.69 7.89 -3.99
N VAL A 131 7.64 6.96 -4.95
CA VAL A 131 6.56 6.85 -5.95
C VAL A 131 5.76 5.58 -5.69
N ILE A 132 4.46 5.73 -5.47
CA ILE A 132 3.52 4.64 -5.22
C ILE A 132 2.53 4.60 -6.37
N ALA A 133 2.52 3.52 -7.13
CA ALA A 133 1.62 3.32 -8.26
C ALA A 133 0.69 2.15 -7.98
N THR A 134 -0.62 2.38 -7.95
CA THR A 134 -1.64 1.37 -7.63
C THR A 134 -2.56 1.18 -8.82
N LYS A 135 -2.76 -0.06 -9.28
CA LYS A 135 -3.59 -0.30 -10.47
C LYS A 135 -5.08 -0.08 -10.20
N ASP A 136 -5.59 -0.58 -9.08
CA ASP A 136 -6.95 -0.29 -8.59
C ASP A 136 -6.88 0.15 -7.12
N PRO A 137 -6.97 1.47 -6.82
CA PRO A 137 -6.88 1.95 -5.45
C PRO A 137 -8.05 1.51 -4.56
N ARG A 138 -9.17 1.07 -5.14
CA ARG A 138 -10.37 0.62 -4.40
C ARG A 138 -10.20 -0.80 -3.84
N ALA A 139 -9.32 -1.61 -4.43
CA ALA A 139 -9.12 -2.99 -4.01
C ALA A 139 -8.60 -3.06 -2.57
N PRO A 140 -9.21 -3.87 -1.68
CA PRO A 140 -8.84 -3.94 -0.28
C PRO A 140 -7.47 -4.58 -0.03
N ARG A 141 -6.96 -5.36 -1.00
CA ARG A 141 -5.69 -6.09 -0.88
C ARG A 141 -4.76 -5.76 -2.05
N ARG A 142 -3.45 -5.77 -1.78
CA ARG A 142 -2.42 -5.39 -2.75
C ARG A 142 -1.30 -6.42 -2.74
N VAL A 143 -0.91 -6.89 -3.92
CA VAL A 143 0.41 -7.49 -4.13
C VAL A 143 1.35 -6.34 -4.42
N ILE A 144 2.38 -6.18 -3.60
CA ILE A 144 3.35 -5.09 -3.72
C ILE A 144 4.64 -5.64 -4.36
N VAL A 145 5.09 -5.01 -5.43
CA VAL A 145 6.45 -5.18 -5.96
C VAL A 145 7.19 -3.87 -5.71
N ALA A 146 8.39 -3.95 -5.15
CA ALA A 146 9.14 -2.77 -4.75
C ALA A 146 10.60 -2.84 -5.16
N ALA A 147 11.17 -1.67 -5.39
CA ALA A 147 12.60 -1.43 -5.56
C ALA A 147 12.90 0.00 -5.11
N HIS A 148 14.18 0.33 -4.93
CA HIS A 148 14.59 1.71 -4.76
C HIS A 148 15.11 2.27 -6.09
N PHE A 149 14.78 3.53 -6.39
CA PHE A 149 15.19 4.16 -7.64
C PHE A 149 16.35 5.12 -7.47
N ASP A 150 16.82 5.40 -6.27
CA ASP A 150 18.00 6.22 -6.05
C ASP A 150 19.29 5.49 -6.47
N SER A 151 20.41 6.21 -6.42
CA SER A 151 21.74 5.62 -6.56
C SER A 151 22.64 6.15 -5.46
N LYS A 152 23.57 5.31 -5.01
CA LYS A 152 24.51 5.65 -3.96
C LYS A 152 25.26 6.98 -4.19
N PHE A 153 25.28 7.82 -3.15
CA PHE A 153 26.10 9.01 -3.13
C PHE A 153 27.59 8.66 -2.96
N PHE A 154 28.42 9.30 -3.79
CA PHE A 154 29.86 9.38 -3.57
C PHE A 154 30.29 10.83 -3.74
N SER A 155 31.20 11.30 -2.88
CA SER A 155 31.58 12.72 -2.85
C SER A 155 32.57 13.14 -3.94
N THR A 156 33.28 12.19 -4.56
CA THR A 156 34.41 12.48 -5.46
C THR A 156 34.28 11.80 -6.81
N PHE A 157 34.80 12.47 -7.85
CA PHE A 157 34.97 11.86 -9.17
C PHE A 157 36.11 10.82 -9.14
N PRO A 158 35.99 9.68 -9.85
CA PRO A 158 34.87 9.28 -10.71
C PRO A 158 33.72 8.55 -9.99
N GLN A 159 33.83 8.28 -8.70
CA GLN A 159 32.84 7.48 -7.97
C GLN A 159 31.47 8.15 -7.92
N ASN A 160 31.41 9.49 -7.93
CA ASN A 160 30.16 10.25 -7.99
C ASN A 160 29.38 10.09 -9.30
N GLN A 161 29.94 9.36 -10.28
CA GLN A 161 29.25 8.94 -11.50
C GLN A 161 28.64 7.54 -11.38
N PHE A 162 28.57 6.99 -10.16
CA PHE A 162 27.96 5.69 -9.93
C PHE A 162 26.48 5.69 -10.34
N VAL A 163 26.12 4.72 -11.17
CA VAL A 163 24.77 4.61 -11.75
C VAL A 163 23.95 3.45 -11.17
N GLY A 164 24.50 2.62 -10.28
CA GLY A 164 23.73 1.55 -9.64
C GLY A 164 22.92 0.68 -10.61
N ALA A 165 23.59 0.03 -11.57
CA ALA A 165 22.90 -0.69 -12.65
C ALA A 165 22.05 -1.85 -12.15
N THR A 166 22.63 -2.69 -11.29
CA THR A 166 21.92 -3.76 -10.58
C THR A 166 21.24 -3.27 -9.31
N ASP A 167 21.49 -2.01 -8.93
CA ASP A 167 21.30 -1.49 -7.58
C ASP A 167 20.74 -0.05 -7.60
N SER A 168 19.47 0.16 -7.95
CA SER A 168 18.51 -0.82 -8.44
C SER A 168 17.86 -0.38 -9.77
N ALA A 169 18.67 0.12 -10.72
CA ALA A 169 18.16 0.56 -12.03
C ALA A 169 17.47 -0.57 -12.82
N ALA A 170 18.08 -1.75 -12.86
CA ALA A 170 17.50 -2.94 -13.51
C ALA A 170 16.20 -3.40 -12.84
N PRO A 171 16.13 -3.56 -11.50
CA PRO A 171 14.85 -3.78 -10.80
C PRO A 171 13.77 -2.76 -11.16
N CYS A 172 14.07 -1.46 -11.18
CA CYS A 172 13.09 -0.45 -11.58
C CYS A 172 12.64 -0.62 -13.04
N ALA A 173 13.57 -0.91 -13.96
CA ALA A 173 13.24 -1.16 -15.36
C ALA A 173 12.35 -2.41 -15.53
N PHE A 174 12.60 -3.48 -14.76
CA PHE A 174 11.74 -4.67 -14.75
C PHE A 174 10.33 -4.36 -14.26
N MET A 175 10.19 -3.52 -13.24
CA MET A 175 8.87 -3.12 -12.74
C MET A 175 8.08 -2.32 -13.78
N LEU A 176 8.73 -1.42 -14.52
CA LEU A 176 8.10 -0.67 -15.62
C LEU A 176 7.70 -1.57 -16.78
N ASP A 177 8.59 -2.49 -17.19
CA ASP A 177 8.31 -3.47 -18.24
C ASP A 177 7.13 -4.39 -17.84
N LEU A 178 7.11 -4.86 -16.59
CA LEU A 178 6.00 -5.63 -16.03
C LEU A 178 4.69 -4.83 -16.04
N ALA A 179 4.75 -3.52 -15.76
CA ALA A 179 3.59 -2.63 -15.84
C ALA A 179 3.01 -2.63 -17.24
N GLU A 180 3.84 -2.38 -18.25
CA GLU A 180 3.44 -2.34 -19.67
C GLU A 180 2.87 -3.70 -20.09
N ALA A 181 3.54 -4.79 -19.69
CA ALA A 181 3.19 -6.12 -20.14
C ALA A 181 1.86 -6.61 -19.60
N LEU A 182 1.59 -6.36 -18.33
CA LEU A 182 0.36 -6.78 -17.67
C LEU A 182 -0.80 -5.79 -17.88
N ASN A 183 -0.54 -4.55 -18.33
CA ASN A 183 -1.55 -3.50 -18.38
C ASN A 183 -2.84 -3.91 -19.12
N PRO A 184 -2.80 -4.52 -20.32
CA PRO A 184 -4.02 -4.91 -21.02
C PRO A 184 -4.86 -5.95 -20.26
N MET A 185 -4.19 -6.87 -19.55
CA MET A 185 -4.84 -7.92 -18.76
C MET A 185 -5.45 -7.34 -17.48
N LEU A 186 -4.73 -6.44 -16.81
CA LEU A 186 -5.20 -5.72 -15.64
C LEU A 186 -6.37 -4.79 -15.97
N ASP A 187 -6.35 -4.09 -17.10
CA ASP A 187 -7.45 -3.26 -17.57
C ASP A 187 -8.70 -4.09 -17.90
N LYS A 188 -8.51 -5.27 -18.52
CA LYS A 188 -9.62 -6.19 -18.78
C LYS A 188 -10.23 -6.70 -17.48
N ARG A 189 -9.39 -7.02 -16.50
CA ARG A 189 -9.82 -7.43 -15.16
C ARG A 189 -10.64 -6.32 -14.49
N LEU A 190 -10.12 -5.08 -14.48
CA LEU A 190 -10.79 -3.94 -13.86
C LEU A 190 -12.17 -3.68 -14.49
N ARG A 191 -12.28 -3.74 -15.82
CA ARG A 191 -13.58 -3.61 -16.52
C ARG A 191 -14.60 -4.69 -16.14
N ARG A 192 -14.18 -5.91 -15.82
CA ARG A 192 -15.10 -6.97 -15.36
C ARG A 192 -15.62 -6.67 -13.96
N ILE A 193 -14.72 -6.23 -13.06
CA ILE A 193 -15.06 -5.84 -11.69
C ILE A 193 -16.06 -4.66 -11.72
N SER A 194 -15.76 -3.60 -12.49
CA SER A 194 -16.64 -2.43 -12.56
C SER A 194 -18.04 -2.72 -13.12
N ARG A 195 -18.19 -3.67 -14.06
CA ARG A 195 -19.53 -4.03 -14.59
C ARG A 195 -20.37 -4.75 -13.55
N ARG A 196 -19.75 -5.65 -12.77
CA ARG A 196 -20.43 -6.31 -11.65
C ARG A 196 -20.88 -5.32 -10.59
N ASP A 197 -20.11 -4.26 -10.34
CA ASP A 197 -20.50 -3.16 -9.43
C ASP A 197 -21.71 -2.34 -9.96
N ASP A 198 -21.91 -2.27 -11.29
CA ASP A 198 -22.95 -1.47 -11.94
C ASP A 198 -24.26 -2.27 -12.19
N ASP A 199 -24.19 -3.60 -12.30
CA ASP A 199 -25.28 -4.52 -12.67
C ASP A 199 -25.85 -5.30 -11.46
N GLU A 200 -26.18 -4.63 -10.33
CA GLU A 200 -26.85 -5.27 -9.17
C GLU A 200 -28.29 -5.78 -9.46
N ASP A 201 -28.78 -5.73 -10.71
CA ASP A 201 -30.19 -6.00 -11.09
C ASP A 201 -30.40 -7.15 -12.13
N ASP A 202 -29.37 -7.83 -12.67
CA ASP A 202 -29.55 -8.92 -13.66
C ASP A 202 -29.13 -10.31 -13.11
N ASP A 203 -30.12 -11.07 -12.64
CA ASP A 203 -30.06 -12.45 -12.13
C ASP A 203 -29.80 -13.54 -13.23
N ASP A 204 -28.96 -13.32 -14.23
CA ASP A 204 -28.70 -14.31 -15.30
C ASP A 204 -27.25 -14.28 -15.83
N ASP A 205 -26.28 -14.85 -15.11
CA ASP A 205 -25.01 -15.32 -15.72
C ASP A 205 -24.58 -16.67 -15.11
N ASP A 206 -24.84 -17.76 -15.83
CA ASP A 206 -24.44 -19.15 -15.53
C ASP A 206 -22.90 -19.34 -15.62
N GLY A 207 -22.12 -18.61 -14.83
CA GLY A 207 -20.65 -18.63 -14.86
C GLY A 207 -20.01 -18.67 -13.47
N ASP A 208 -19.64 -19.88 -13.02
CA ASP A 208 -18.68 -20.19 -11.93
C ASP A 208 -18.57 -19.12 -10.81
N GLU A 209 -19.66 -18.90 -10.06
CA GLU A 209 -19.84 -17.77 -9.14
C GLU A 209 -19.01 -17.82 -7.83
N ASP A 210 -18.43 -18.97 -7.48
CA ASP A 210 -17.84 -19.20 -6.14
C ASP A 210 -16.31 -18.99 -6.05
N GLU A 211 -15.58 -18.84 -7.18
CA GLU A 211 -14.11 -18.88 -7.20
C GLU A 211 -13.42 -17.49 -7.26
N ASP A 212 -14.17 -16.41 -7.45
CA ASP A 212 -13.60 -15.11 -7.88
C ASP A 212 -13.55 -14.00 -6.81
N ASP A 213 -14.26 -14.10 -5.68
CA ASP A 213 -14.34 -12.99 -4.71
C ASP A 213 -12.96 -12.65 -4.09
N ASP A 214 -12.17 -13.65 -3.69
CA ASP A 214 -10.81 -13.46 -3.13
C ASP A 214 -9.83 -12.83 -4.14
N LEU A 215 -10.00 -13.13 -5.43
CA LEU A 215 -9.21 -12.52 -6.50
C LEU A 215 -9.68 -11.09 -6.75
N MET A 216 -10.99 -10.83 -6.77
CA MET A 216 -11.59 -9.50 -6.97
C MET A 216 -11.08 -8.49 -5.95
N ASP A 217 -10.78 -8.94 -4.74
CA ASP A 217 -10.24 -8.13 -3.66
C ASP A 217 -8.77 -7.73 -3.81
N THR A 218 -8.04 -8.24 -4.80
CA THR A 218 -6.59 -8.04 -4.93
C THR A 218 -6.21 -7.24 -6.18
N THR A 219 -5.37 -6.22 -5.98
CA THR A 219 -4.73 -5.44 -7.05
C THR A 219 -3.20 -5.54 -7.01
N LEU A 220 -2.55 -4.97 -8.02
CA LEU A 220 -1.10 -4.81 -8.09
C LEU A 220 -0.71 -3.38 -7.70
N GLN A 221 0.33 -3.26 -6.87
CA GLN A 221 0.92 -1.98 -6.48
C GLN A 221 2.44 -2.04 -6.67
N PHE A 222 2.99 -0.97 -7.24
CA PHE A 222 4.42 -0.76 -7.35
C PHE A 222 4.87 0.35 -6.43
N VAL A 223 5.98 0.14 -5.73
CA VAL A 223 6.59 1.14 -4.85
C VAL A 223 8.05 1.34 -5.26
N PHE A 224 8.38 2.55 -5.66
CA PHE A 224 9.75 2.98 -5.96
C PHE A 224 10.22 3.85 -4.81
N PHE A 225 11.03 3.28 -3.92
CA PHE A 225 11.58 3.98 -2.77
C PHE A 225 12.70 4.93 -3.18
N ASP A 226 12.76 6.09 -2.51
CA ASP A 226 13.88 7.03 -2.61
C ASP A 226 14.76 6.94 -1.37
N GLY A 227 16.06 7.16 -1.52
CA GLY A 227 17.02 7.11 -0.42
C GLY A 227 17.06 5.76 0.30
N GLU A 228 17.18 4.65 -0.42
CA GLU A 228 17.56 3.39 0.23
C GLU A 228 19.02 3.47 0.71
N GLU A 229 19.86 4.07 -0.11
CA GLU A 229 21.30 4.07 0.08
C GLU A 229 21.75 5.00 1.21
N ALA A 230 22.76 4.55 1.93
CA ALA A 230 23.49 5.41 2.86
C ALA A 230 24.24 6.51 2.09
N PHE A 231 24.18 7.74 2.59
CA PHE A 231 24.98 8.84 2.05
C PHE A 231 26.45 8.71 2.46
N LYS A 232 26.75 8.16 3.64
CA LYS A 232 28.12 7.98 4.12
C LYS A 232 28.37 6.55 4.56
N ASP A 233 27.77 6.17 5.69
CA ASP A 233 28.01 4.91 6.39
C ASP A 233 26.66 4.28 6.66
N TRP A 234 26.48 3.02 6.27
CA TRP A 234 25.21 2.32 6.51
C TRP A 234 24.95 2.20 8.01
N THR A 235 23.94 2.93 8.49
CA THR A 235 23.51 2.95 9.90
C THR A 235 22.00 3.00 9.98
N ALA A 236 21.44 2.81 11.19
CA ALA A 236 19.99 2.88 11.41
C ALA A 236 19.36 4.24 11.03
N THR A 237 20.15 5.30 10.92
CA THR A 237 19.70 6.66 10.57
C THR A 237 20.23 7.13 9.21
N ASP A 238 21.26 6.49 8.65
CA ASP A 238 21.80 6.77 7.31
C ASP A 238 21.60 5.56 6.41
N SER A 239 20.34 5.21 6.19
CA SER A 239 19.86 4.20 5.24
C SER A 239 18.33 4.22 5.20
N ILE A 240 17.74 3.58 4.20
CA ILE A 240 16.31 3.22 4.11
C ILE A 240 15.36 4.40 4.43
N TYR A 241 15.73 5.63 4.03
CA TYR A 241 14.99 6.86 4.32
C TYR A 241 13.54 6.75 3.81
N GLY A 242 13.36 6.38 2.54
CA GLY A 242 12.05 6.21 1.91
C GLY A 242 11.18 5.16 2.60
N ALA A 243 11.75 4.01 2.93
CA ALA A 243 11.01 2.92 3.57
C ALA A 243 10.67 3.20 5.04
N ARG A 244 11.45 4.04 5.73
CA ARG A 244 11.18 4.45 7.13
C ARG A 244 10.10 5.51 7.27
N ASN A 245 9.93 6.41 6.30
CA ASN A 245 8.99 7.53 6.37
C ASN A 245 7.52 7.10 6.60
N GLY A 246 7.17 5.87 6.18
CA GLY A 246 5.84 5.29 6.39
C GLY A 246 5.64 4.53 7.71
N GLN A 247 6.66 4.40 8.57
CA GLN A 247 6.52 3.74 9.87
C GLN A 247 6.15 4.74 10.98
N PRO A 248 5.17 4.43 11.84
CA PRO A 248 4.94 5.24 13.04
C PRO A 248 6.22 5.23 13.91
N PRO A 249 6.54 6.34 14.59
CA PRO A 249 7.77 6.44 15.39
C PRO A 249 7.79 5.34 16.45
N THR A 250 8.66 4.34 16.27
CA THR A 250 8.82 3.25 17.24
C THR A 250 9.62 3.78 18.42
N SER A 251 8.90 4.14 19.49
CA SER A 251 9.52 4.26 20.80
C SER A 251 9.90 2.85 21.26
N ASN A 252 11.14 2.47 20.95
CA ASN A 252 11.89 1.24 21.27
C ASN A 252 12.18 0.36 20.05
N PRO A 253 13.46 0.06 19.76
CA PRO A 253 13.81 -0.94 18.75
C PRO A 253 13.46 -2.32 19.31
N THR A 254 12.28 -2.83 18.96
CA THR A 254 12.01 -4.26 19.13
C THR A 254 12.83 -5.03 18.09
N PRO A 255 13.56 -6.10 18.45
CA PRO A 255 14.43 -6.83 17.51
C PRO A 255 13.70 -7.52 16.35
N ASN A 256 12.36 -7.50 16.33
CA ASN A 256 11.51 -8.27 15.43
C ASN A 256 10.40 -7.44 14.77
N ALA A 257 10.55 -6.12 14.66
CA ALA A 257 9.70 -5.38 13.73
C ALA A 257 10.04 -5.87 12.33
N ALA A 258 9.03 -6.32 11.58
CA ALA A 258 9.18 -6.81 10.22
C ALA A 258 9.86 -5.72 9.38
N TYR A 259 11.17 -5.88 9.19
CA TYR A 259 11.89 -5.28 8.10
C TYR A 259 11.16 -5.74 6.84
N PHE A 260 10.73 -4.80 5.99
CA PHE A 260 10.45 -5.16 4.60
C PHE A 260 11.77 -5.74 4.06
N PRO A 261 11.80 -7.04 3.70
CA PRO A 261 13.02 -7.66 3.22
C PRO A 261 13.49 -7.05 1.91
#